data_AF-A0A1Y5MKX0-F1
#
_entry.id   AF-A0A1Y5MKX0-F1
#
_cell.length_a   1.000
_cell.length_b   1.000
_cell.length_c   1.000
_cell.angle_alpha   90.00
_cell.angle_beta   90.00
_cell.angle_gamma   90.00
#
_symmetry.space_group_name_H-M   'P 1'
#
loop_
_entity.id
_entity.type
_entity.pdbx_description
1 polymer ?
#
loop_
_entity_poly.entity_id
_entity_poly.type
_entity_poly.pdbx_seq_one_letter_code
_entity_poly.pdbx_strand_id
1 'polypeptide(L)'
;MAKKKDENIEIENNEEVETSEVEEVTNLQALVASVKKEAFKTRVVTITSNDKRDNDVTNAVMLTCENQFFNLSKVVPLNVPVELEQCLIDSAKDVRIPIHSDEVINGRRTGNAKVELVNKYNISFED
;
A
#
# COMPACT_ATOMS: atom_id res chain seq x y z
N MET A 1 22.34 13.40 -65.67
CA MET A 1 21.58 12.25 -66.21
C MET A 1 21.98 11.02 -65.41
N ALA A 2 21.13 10.16 -64.86
CA ALA A 2 19.71 10.22 -64.57
C ALA A 2 19.44 9.11 -63.52
N LYS A 3 18.80 9.52 -62.42
CA LYS A 3 17.75 8.83 -61.65
C LYS A 3 17.97 7.34 -61.30
N LYS A 4 18.29 7.06 -60.03
CA LYS A 4 17.67 5.93 -59.31
C LYS A 4 16.42 6.45 -58.64
N LYS A 5 15.31 5.81 -59.00
CA LYS A 5 13.94 6.17 -58.70
C LYS A 5 13.39 5.08 -57.78
N ASP A 6 12.81 5.56 -56.67
CA ASP A 6 11.70 5.07 -55.86
C ASP A 6 11.58 3.57 -55.59
N GLU A 7 11.43 3.22 -54.31
CA GLU A 7 10.25 2.47 -53.85
C GLU A 7 10.05 2.72 -52.35
N ASN A 8 9.12 3.65 -52.08
CA ASN A 8 8.48 3.88 -50.79
C ASN A 8 7.59 2.66 -50.52
N ILE A 9 7.85 1.92 -49.45
CA ILE A 9 6.93 0.87 -49.00
C ILE A 9 6.07 1.50 -47.91
N GLU A 10 4.90 1.98 -48.32
CA GLU A 10 3.78 2.27 -47.45
C GLU A 10 3.26 0.93 -46.92
N ILE A 11 3.43 0.70 -45.62
CA ILE A 11 2.80 -0.44 -44.95
C ILE A 11 1.43 0.05 -44.47
N GLU A 12 0.45 -0.07 -45.36
CA GLU A 12 -0.96 -0.14 -44.99
C GLU A 12 -1.18 -1.48 -44.28
N ASN A 13 -1.13 -1.49 -42.95
CA ASN A 13 -1.70 -2.58 -42.16
C ASN A 13 -3.10 -2.15 -41.72
N ASN A 14 -4.04 -2.35 -42.64
CA ASN A 14 -5.45 -2.39 -42.34
C ASN A 14 -5.82 -3.84 -42.05
N GLU A 15 -5.75 -4.26 -40.79
CA GLU A 15 -6.37 -5.49 -40.31
C GLU A 15 -7.18 -5.16 -39.06
N GLU A 16 -8.46 -4.86 -39.29
CA GLU A 16 -9.52 -4.86 -38.29
C GLU A 16 -9.74 -6.29 -37.77
N VAL A 17 -8.90 -6.78 -36.87
CA VAL A 17 -9.22 -7.96 -36.03
C VAL A 17 -8.43 -7.85 -34.73
N GLU A 18 -9.11 -7.57 -33.61
CA GLU A 18 -8.71 -7.72 -32.17
C GLU A 18 -9.31 -6.62 -31.25
N THR A 19 -10.48 -6.07 -31.55
CA THR A 19 -11.06 -4.99 -30.73
C THR A 19 -11.58 -5.45 -29.35
N SER A 20 -11.86 -6.74 -29.13
CA SER A 20 -12.42 -7.19 -27.84
C SER A 20 -11.38 -7.36 -26.73
N GLU A 21 -10.17 -7.85 -27.03
CA GLU A 21 -9.15 -8.08 -25.99
C GLU A 21 -8.42 -6.78 -25.63
N VAL A 22 -8.12 -5.94 -26.63
CA VAL A 22 -7.41 -4.64 -26.45
C VAL A 22 -8.23 -3.62 -25.64
N GLU A 23 -9.56 -3.64 -25.77
CA GLU A 23 -10.47 -2.79 -24.98
C GLU A 23 -10.54 -3.20 -23.50
N GLU A 24 -10.44 -4.50 -23.18
CA GLU A 24 -10.39 -4.95 -21.79
C GLU A 24 -9.03 -4.64 -21.12
N VAL A 25 -7.91 -4.80 -21.84
CA VAL A 25 -6.57 -4.48 -21.26
C VAL A 25 -6.41 -2.99 -20.98
N THR A 26 -6.95 -2.12 -21.84
CA THR A 26 -6.90 -0.67 -21.64
C THR A 26 -7.74 -0.23 -20.42
N ASN A 27 -8.89 -0.86 -20.19
CA ASN A 27 -9.71 -0.62 -18.99
C ASN A 27 -8.99 -1.03 -17.69
N LEU A 28 -8.33 -2.21 -17.68
CA LEU A 28 -7.57 -2.67 -16.52
C LEU A 28 -6.34 -1.79 -16.25
N GLN A 29 -5.60 -1.40 -17.30
CA GLN A 29 -4.45 -0.50 -17.15
C GLN A 29 -4.86 0.87 -16.62
N ALA A 30 -5.98 1.42 -17.12
CA ALA A 30 -6.54 2.69 -16.63
C ALA A 30 -6.96 2.59 -15.16
N LEU A 31 -7.58 1.46 -14.76
CA LEU A 31 -7.95 1.19 -13.37
C LEU A 31 -6.72 1.07 -12.46
N VAL A 32 -5.69 0.33 -12.87
CA VAL A 32 -4.45 0.21 -12.08
C VAL A 32 -3.79 1.59 -11.93
N ALA A 33 -3.79 2.41 -12.99
CA ALA A 33 -3.24 3.75 -12.94
C ALA A 33 -4.02 4.68 -12.00
N SER A 34 -5.36 4.59 -11.95
CA SER A 34 -6.17 5.39 -11.03
C SER A 34 -5.95 4.98 -9.58
N VAL A 35 -6.04 3.68 -9.26
CA VAL A 35 -5.82 3.14 -7.91
C VAL A 35 -4.40 3.45 -7.44
N LYS A 36 -3.41 3.32 -8.32
CA LYS A 36 -2.03 3.71 -8.01
C LYS A 36 -1.96 5.18 -7.62
N LYS A 37 -2.54 6.09 -8.40
CA LYS A 37 -2.54 7.52 -8.05
C LYS A 37 -3.18 7.79 -6.69
N GLU A 38 -4.22 7.05 -6.31
CA GLU A 38 -4.85 7.18 -4.99
C GLU A 38 -3.97 6.66 -3.86
N ALA A 39 -3.32 5.53 -4.07
CA ALA A 39 -2.38 4.91 -3.13
C ALA A 39 -1.16 5.79 -2.83
N PHE A 40 -0.72 6.59 -3.81
CA PHE A 40 0.42 7.52 -3.67
C PHE A 40 0.03 8.91 -3.14
N LYS A 41 -1.24 9.18 -2.80
CA LYS A 41 -1.62 10.45 -2.15
C LYS A 41 -0.93 10.54 -0.80
N THR A 42 -0.29 11.68 -0.53
CA THR A 42 0.40 11.93 0.74
C THR A 42 -0.51 12.57 1.77
N ARG A 43 -0.29 12.24 3.04
CA ARG A 43 -0.92 12.86 4.22
C ARG A 43 0.10 13.01 5.34
N VAL A 44 -0.09 14.02 6.18
CA VAL A 44 0.70 14.18 7.42
C VAL A 44 0.09 13.27 8.49
N VAL A 45 0.89 12.36 9.02
CA VAL A 45 0.46 11.40 10.03
C VAL A 45 1.55 11.21 11.08
N THR A 46 1.10 10.96 12.30
CA THR A 46 1.95 10.58 13.42
C THR A 46 1.67 9.13 13.77
N ILE A 47 2.71 8.28 13.67
CA ILE A 47 2.63 6.85 13.97
C ILE A 47 3.20 6.60 15.37
N THR A 48 2.44 5.94 16.23
CA THR A 48 2.87 5.56 17.59
C THR A 48 2.78 4.05 17.76
N SER A 49 3.73 3.45 18.50
CA SER A 49 3.72 2.02 18.78
C SER A 49 2.79 1.73 19.96
N ASN A 50 1.93 0.72 19.80
CA ASN A 50 1.07 0.22 20.86
C ASN A 50 1.72 -0.96 21.63
N ASP A 51 2.86 -1.46 21.17
CA ASP A 51 3.59 -2.52 21.85
C ASP A 51 4.42 -1.97 23.00
N LYS A 52 3.96 -2.22 24.23
CA LYS A 52 4.63 -1.78 25.46
C LYS A 52 6.04 -2.33 25.64
N ARG A 53 6.39 -3.43 24.95
CA ARG A 53 7.71 -4.06 25.08
C ARG A 53 8.79 -3.27 24.35
N ASP A 54 8.44 -2.73 23.19
CA ASP A 54 9.40 -2.14 22.25
C ASP A 54 9.27 -0.62 22.13
N ASN A 55 8.20 -0.04 22.69
CA ASN A 55 7.90 1.40 22.55
C ASN A 55 9.02 2.32 23.06
N ASP A 56 9.75 1.92 24.11
CA ASP A 56 10.81 2.76 24.69
C ASP A 56 12.16 2.65 23.97
N VAL A 57 12.32 1.64 23.11
CA VAL A 57 13.59 1.32 22.43
C VAL A 57 13.53 1.65 20.94
N THR A 58 12.37 1.48 20.31
CA THR A 58 12.21 1.64 18.86
C THR A 58 11.80 3.07 18.50
N ASN A 59 12.66 3.75 17.73
CA ASN A 59 12.44 5.14 17.30
C ASN A 59 12.03 5.25 15.84
N ALA A 60 12.19 4.19 15.06
CA ALA A 60 11.84 4.14 13.64
C ALA A 60 11.36 2.75 13.24
N VAL A 61 10.50 2.71 12.23
CA VAL A 61 9.93 1.51 11.64
C VAL A 61 10.15 1.51 10.13
N MET A 62 10.46 0.35 9.56
CA MET A 62 10.42 0.16 8.11
C MET A 62 9.01 -0.27 7.71
N LEU A 63 8.33 0.55 6.91
CA LEU A 63 7.03 0.22 6.32
C LEU A 63 7.23 -0.15 4.86
N THR A 64 6.55 -1.22 4.44
CA THR A 64 6.66 -1.78 3.10
C THR A 64 5.27 -2.06 2.55
N CYS A 65 4.99 -1.56 1.35
CA CYS A 65 3.81 -1.93 0.57
C CYS A 65 4.28 -2.55 -0.74
N GLU A 66 4.10 -3.86 -0.86
CA GLU A 66 4.49 -4.63 -2.04
C GLU A 66 3.25 -5.25 -2.68
N ASN A 67 3.07 -5.03 -3.98
CA ASN A 67 2.10 -5.74 -4.79
C ASN A 67 2.66 -6.00 -6.21
N GLN A 68 1.87 -6.63 -7.06
CA GLN A 68 2.26 -6.96 -8.43
C GLN A 68 2.51 -5.72 -9.32
N PHE A 69 1.96 -4.55 -8.97
CA PHE A 69 1.95 -3.34 -9.80
C PHE A 69 2.93 -2.25 -9.32
N PHE A 70 3.33 -2.28 -8.04
CA PHE A 70 4.28 -1.37 -7.43
C PHE A 70 4.85 -1.92 -6.12
N ASN A 71 6.01 -1.39 -5.75
CA ASN A 71 6.64 -1.60 -4.45
C ASN A 71 7.05 -0.23 -3.90
N LEU A 72 6.79 0.01 -2.62
CA LEU A 72 7.29 1.15 -1.88
C LEU A 72 7.76 0.69 -0.49
N SER A 73 9.00 1.03 -0.14
CA SER A 73 9.56 0.82 1.18
C SER A 73 10.17 2.12 1.71
N LYS A 74 9.86 2.46 2.97
CA LYS A 74 10.34 3.70 3.60
C LYS A 74 10.60 3.47 5.08
N VAL A 75 11.68 4.07 5.58
CA VAL A 75 11.95 4.14 7.01
C VAL A 75 11.24 5.38 7.56
N VAL A 76 10.37 5.16 8.54
CA VAL A 76 9.50 6.17 9.12
C VAL A 76 9.82 6.31 10.61
N PRO A 77 10.12 7.53 11.11
CA PRO A 77 10.29 7.75 12.54
C PRO A 77 8.95 7.62 13.28
N LEU A 78 9.00 7.08 14.50
CA LEU A 78 7.85 6.98 15.39
C LEU A 78 7.71 8.26 16.22
N ASN A 79 6.46 8.58 16.61
CA ASN A 79 6.11 9.73 17.47
C ASN A 79 6.45 11.12 16.90
N VAL A 80 6.70 11.22 15.59
CA VAL A 80 6.99 12.48 14.87
C VAL A 80 6.02 12.60 13.70
N PRO A 81 5.47 13.80 13.41
CA PRO A 81 4.63 14.01 12.24
C PRO A 81 5.46 13.89 10.96
N VAL A 82 5.02 13.04 10.04
CA VAL A 82 5.71 12.79 8.76
C VAL A 82 4.70 12.72 7.62
N GLU A 83 5.09 13.26 6.47
CA GLU A 83 4.37 13.07 5.21
C GLU A 83 4.59 11.64 4.68
N LEU A 84 3.50 10.86 4.64
CA LEU A 84 3.49 9.49 4.18
C LEU A 84 2.41 9.26 3.13
N GLU A 85 2.72 8.35 2.22
CA GLU A 85 1.83 7.85 1.18
C GLU A 85 0.72 6.99 1.79
N GLN A 86 -0.51 7.11 1.28
CA GLN A 86 -1.68 6.41 1.77
C GLN A 86 -1.48 4.89 1.84
N CYS A 87 -0.78 4.30 0.87
CA CYS A 87 -0.48 2.87 0.86
C CYS A 87 0.34 2.39 2.07
N LEU A 88 1.29 3.20 2.55
CA LEU A 88 2.08 2.88 3.75
C LEU A 88 1.25 3.05 5.02
N ILE A 89 0.37 4.04 5.04
CA ILE A 89 -0.58 4.26 6.14
C ILE A 89 -1.50 3.05 6.29
N ASP A 90 -2.04 2.55 5.18
CA ASP A 90 -2.94 1.39 5.19
C ASP A 90 -2.20 0.11 5.59
N SER A 91 -0.97 -0.08 5.08
CA SER A 91 -0.10 -1.16 5.54
C SER A 91 0.13 -1.13 7.05
N ALA A 92 0.41 0.06 7.62
CA ALA A 92 0.61 0.22 9.06
C ALA A 92 -0.66 -0.05 9.89
N LYS A 93 -1.85 0.25 9.37
CA LYS A 93 -3.14 -0.06 10.03
C LYS A 93 -3.41 -1.56 10.12
N ASP A 94 -2.96 -2.32 9.12
CA ASP A 94 -3.25 -3.75 9.02
C ASP A 94 -2.35 -4.60 9.92
N VAL A 95 -1.20 -4.08 10.35
CA VAL A 95 -0.27 -4.82 11.23
C VAL A 95 -0.90 -5.01 12.62
N ARG A 96 -1.16 -6.26 12.98
CA ARG A 96 -1.68 -6.67 14.29
C ARG A 96 -0.67 -7.49 15.07
N ILE A 97 -0.70 -7.34 16.38
CA ILE A 97 0.10 -8.10 17.34
C ILE A 97 -0.79 -8.91 18.29
N PRO A 98 -0.40 -10.15 18.64
CA PRO A 98 -1.08 -10.91 19.67
C PRO A 98 -0.68 -10.38 21.06
N ILE A 99 -1.68 -10.04 21.86
CA ILE A 99 -1.52 -9.65 23.27
C ILE A 99 -2.27 -10.65 24.13
N HIS A 100 -1.66 -11.06 25.24
CA HIS A 100 -2.35 -11.85 26.25
C HIS A 100 -3.18 -10.92 27.14
N SER A 101 -4.50 -11.08 27.10
CA SER A 101 -5.45 -10.40 27.97
C SER A 101 -6.15 -11.43 28.86
N ASP A 102 -6.55 -11.02 30.05
CA ASP A 102 -7.28 -11.90 30.95
C ASP A 102 -8.68 -12.17 30.43
N GLU A 103 -9.09 -13.43 30.45
CA GLU A 103 -10.46 -13.80 30.11
C GLU A 103 -11.42 -13.34 31.22
N VAL A 104 -12.42 -12.52 30.82
CA VAL A 104 -13.48 -12.04 31.69
C VAL A 104 -14.80 -12.62 31.22
N ILE A 105 -15.43 -13.45 32.06
CA ILE A 105 -16.77 -14.01 31.84
C ILE A 105 -17.69 -13.44 32.93
N ASN A 106 -18.82 -12.85 32.54
CA ASN A 106 -19.80 -12.25 33.46
C ASN A 106 -19.18 -11.28 34.49
N GLY A 107 -18.19 -10.49 34.07
CA GLY A 107 -17.52 -9.50 34.92
C GLY A 107 -16.54 -10.08 35.94
N ARG A 108 -16.25 -11.39 35.91
CA ARG A 108 -15.24 -12.04 36.75
C ARG A 108 -14.09 -12.57 35.91
N ARG A 109 -12.86 -12.35 36.37
CA ARG A 109 -11.65 -12.93 35.78
C ARG A 109 -11.67 -14.43 36.04
N THR A 110 -11.57 -15.25 34.99
CA THR A 110 -11.57 -16.72 35.10
C THR A 110 -10.21 -17.28 35.48
N GLY A 111 -9.16 -16.45 35.41
CA GLY A 111 -7.77 -16.85 35.64
C GLY A 111 -7.09 -17.44 34.38
N ASN A 112 -7.82 -17.57 33.28
CA ASN A 112 -7.27 -17.97 31.99
C ASN A 112 -6.78 -16.74 31.20
N ALA A 113 -5.72 -16.92 30.42
CA ALA A 113 -5.25 -15.94 29.47
C ALA A 113 -5.87 -16.21 28.09
N LYS A 114 -6.43 -15.18 27.47
CA LYS A 114 -6.91 -15.18 26.09
C LYS A 114 -5.89 -14.43 25.22
N VAL A 115 -5.73 -14.90 23.97
CA VAL A 115 -4.97 -14.17 22.96
C VAL A 115 -5.92 -13.23 22.22
N GLU A 116 -5.60 -11.95 22.22
CA GLU A 116 -6.33 -10.91 21.50
C GLU A 116 -5.40 -10.26 20.48
N LEU A 117 -5.91 -10.02 19.27
CA LEU A 117 -5.17 -9.34 18.23
C LEU A 117 -5.47 -7.85 18.29
N VAL A 118 -4.47 -7.05 18.60
CA VAL A 118 -4.56 -5.59 18.70
C VAL A 118 -3.69 -4.96 17.62
N ASN A 119 -4.05 -3.78 17.12
CA ASN A 119 -3.22 -3.05 16.17
C ASN A 119 -1.85 -2.73 16.78
N LYS A 120 -0.80 -2.96 16.01
CA LYS A 120 0.59 -2.70 16.42
C LYS A 120 0.88 -1.21 16.47
N TYR A 121 0.38 -0.48 15.48
CA TYR A 121 0.57 0.95 15.35
C TYR A 121 -0.75 1.69 15.50
N ASN A 122 -0.72 2.80 16.22
CA ASN A 122 -1.78 3.79 16.22
C ASN A 122 -1.40 4.94 15.29
N ILE A 123 -2.35 5.39 14.48
CA ILE A 123 -2.14 6.44 13.48
C ILE A 123 -3.04 7.61 13.84
N SER A 124 -2.43 8.77 14.07
CA SER A 124 -3.11 10.03 14.27
C SER A 124 -2.94 10.90 13.03
N PHE A 125 -4.03 11.50 12.57
CA PHE A 125 -4.06 12.43 11.45
C PHE A 125 -4.01 13.86 12.00
N GLU A 126 -3.12 14.68 11.45
CA GLU A 126 -3.12 16.13 11.67
C GLU A 126 -3.78 16.76 10.45
N ASP A 127 -5.07 17.08 10.55
CA ASP A 127 -5.83 17.84 9.54
C ASP A 127 -5.59 19.35 9.67
#